data_AF-A0A0A2EWG2-F1
#
_entry.id   AF-A0A0A2EWG2-F1
#
_cell.length_a   1.000
_cell.length_b   1.000
_cell.length_c   1.000
_cell.angle_alpha   90.00
_cell.angle_beta   90.00
_cell.angle_gamma   90.00
#
_symmetry.space_group_name_H-M   'P 1'
#
loop_
_entity.id
_entity.type
_entity.pdbx_description
1 polymer ?
#
loop_
_entity_poly.entity_id
_entity_poly.type
_entity_poly.pdbx_seq_one_letter_code
_entity_poly.pdbx_strand_id
1 'polypeptide(L)'
;LTKDPNSGGGGAGGGRSFSDINIDAPSPEVKMSDEFTSSRYECIYNKLLQCADGKNLVNTIHKRFGREGAVGNLTLTVIPNKFENPGTFANTDQPSKEQPYNITITCSDEKMKDLPNITCALILMHEMAHAEIYRVLLSLSKGPVVNFDSIWPTLQKDYKEAGKSKLNMKITPGVFDYYDRFRDSEISPSVQHEMMAGSFIPFFISTLKKFNKNFLNQTITEEQYEALAWMGLDRTLTFKLLPEEKREKLKSALKYFTENTKSEECK
;
A
#
# COMPACT_ATOMS: atom_id res chain seq x y z
N LEU A 1 -4.43 -6.21 -64.73
CA LEU A 1 -5.82 -6.63 -65.05
C LEU A 1 -5.90 -8.07 -64.54
N THR A 2 -6.61 -8.43 -63.49
CA THR A 2 -7.90 -7.97 -62.97
C THR A 2 -7.96 -8.21 -61.45
N LYS A 3 -8.74 -7.36 -60.78
CA LYS A 3 -9.17 -7.48 -59.38
C LYS A 3 -9.99 -8.75 -59.18
N ASP A 4 -9.91 -9.33 -57.98
CA ASP A 4 -11.08 -9.91 -57.33
C ASP A 4 -11.18 -9.47 -55.86
N PRO A 5 -12.41 -9.31 -55.32
CA PRO A 5 -12.72 -8.55 -54.12
C PRO A 5 -13.07 -9.46 -52.93
N ASN A 6 -12.49 -9.20 -51.78
CA ASN A 6 -13.18 -9.38 -50.49
C ASN A 6 -12.36 -8.71 -49.38
N SER A 7 -12.55 -7.41 -49.24
CA SER A 7 -12.30 -6.69 -47.99
C SER A 7 -13.60 -6.65 -47.20
N GLY A 8 -13.62 -7.23 -46.01
CA GLY A 8 -14.77 -7.12 -45.13
C GLY A 8 -14.55 -7.89 -43.84
N GLY A 9 -14.26 -7.17 -42.75
CA GLY A 9 -14.16 -7.76 -41.42
C GLY A 9 -13.27 -7.01 -40.44
N GLY A 10 -13.23 -5.67 -40.50
CA GLY A 10 -12.61 -4.85 -39.46
C GLY A 10 -13.47 -4.89 -38.20
N GLY A 11 -13.08 -5.72 -37.23
CA GLY A 11 -13.64 -5.70 -35.89
C GLY A 11 -13.23 -4.42 -35.17
N ALA A 12 -14.22 -3.59 -34.87
CA ALA A 12 -14.08 -2.39 -34.05
C ALA A 12 -13.71 -2.79 -32.60
N GLY A 13 -12.41 -2.85 -32.33
CA GLY A 13 -11.87 -2.83 -30.97
C GLY A 13 -12.02 -1.43 -30.42
N GLY A 14 -13.00 -1.23 -29.53
CA GLY A 14 -13.19 0.01 -28.79
C GLY A 14 -11.97 0.36 -27.95
N GLY A 15 -11.04 1.11 -28.55
CA GLY A 15 -9.97 1.78 -27.86
C GLY A 15 -10.57 2.79 -26.89
N ARG A 16 -10.23 2.68 -25.61
CA ARG A 16 -10.54 3.71 -24.63
C ARG A 16 -9.81 4.99 -25.06
N SER A 17 -10.57 6.03 -25.41
CA SER A 17 -10.04 7.37 -25.60
C SER A 17 -9.53 7.88 -24.25
N PHE A 18 -8.22 7.99 -24.10
CA PHE A 18 -7.55 8.61 -22.96
C PHE A 18 -7.42 10.12 -23.17
N SER A 19 -8.52 10.81 -23.50
CA SER A 19 -8.49 12.25 -23.79
C SER A 19 -8.41 13.14 -22.55
N ASP A 20 -8.29 12.58 -21.34
CA ASP A 20 -8.20 13.34 -20.09
C ASP A 20 -6.92 13.03 -19.28
N ILE A 21 -5.85 12.52 -19.91
CA ILE A 21 -4.54 12.40 -19.24
C ILE A 21 -3.94 13.80 -19.17
N ASN A 22 -3.68 14.27 -17.96
CA ASN A 22 -2.97 15.52 -17.71
C ASN A 22 -1.52 15.38 -18.24
N ILE A 23 -1.22 16.11 -19.33
CA ILE A 23 0.03 16.02 -20.11
C ILE A 23 1.25 16.55 -19.34
N ASP A 24 1.05 17.24 -18.20
CA ASP A 24 2.12 17.81 -17.37
C ASP A 24 2.52 16.92 -16.16
N ALA A 25 1.99 15.69 -16.06
CA ALA A 25 2.46 14.75 -15.03
C ALA A 25 3.90 14.29 -15.37
N PRO A 26 4.85 14.35 -14.42
CA PRO A 26 6.22 13.89 -14.67
C PRO A 26 6.23 12.41 -15.07
N SER A 27 7.25 12.01 -15.85
CA SER A 27 7.49 10.59 -16.12
C SER A 27 7.62 9.86 -14.77
N PRO A 28 6.78 8.87 -14.51
CA PRO A 28 6.64 8.32 -13.18
C PRO A 28 7.84 7.45 -12.82
N GLU A 29 8.33 7.61 -11.59
CA GLU A 29 9.57 7.00 -11.13
C GLU A 29 9.44 6.48 -9.69
N VAL A 30 10.02 5.31 -9.43
CA VAL A 30 10.30 4.85 -8.06
C VAL A 30 11.73 5.27 -7.74
N LYS A 31 11.87 6.24 -6.83
CA LYS A 31 13.15 6.81 -6.40
C LYS A 31 13.53 6.26 -5.04
N MET A 32 14.80 5.94 -4.86
CA MET A 32 15.38 5.59 -3.57
C MET A 32 16.47 6.62 -3.25
N SER A 33 16.50 7.16 -2.04
CA SER A 33 17.60 8.03 -1.62
C SER A 33 18.88 7.23 -1.37
N ASP A 34 20.03 7.91 -1.35
CA ASP A 34 21.32 7.27 -1.06
C ASP A 34 21.32 6.59 0.32
N GLU A 35 20.65 7.20 1.31
CA GLU A 35 20.46 6.62 2.64
C GLU A 35 19.61 5.35 2.59
N PHE A 36 18.61 5.28 1.71
CA PHE A 36 17.81 4.06 1.54
C PHE A 36 18.64 2.96 0.89
N THR A 37 19.28 3.24 -0.24
CA THR A 37 20.09 2.26 -1.00
C THR A 37 21.30 1.74 -0.23
N SER A 38 21.88 2.54 0.66
CA SER A 38 22.98 2.11 1.54
C SER A 38 22.52 1.38 2.80
N SER A 39 21.21 1.31 3.06
CA SER A 39 20.65 0.69 4.26
C SER A 39 20.24 -0.77 4.05
N ARG A 40 20.10 -1.51 5.15
CA ARG A 40 19.51 -2.86 5.12
C ARG A 40 18.06 -2.90 4.60
N TYR A 41 17.35 -1.77 4.63
CA TYR A 41 15.96 -1.71 4.20
C TYR A 41 15.83 -1.85 2.68
N GLU A 42 16.86 -1.49 1.90
CA GLU A 42 16.92 -1.79 0.47
C GLU A 42 16.92 -3.30 0.23
N CYS A 43 17.79 -4.04 0.93
CA CYS A 43 17.82 -5.50 0.85
C CYS A 43 16.45 -6.13 1.17
N ILE A 44 15.80 -5.68 2.24
CA ILE A 44 14.46 -6.17 2.64
C ILE A 44 13.42 -5.83 1.58
N TYR A 45 13.43 -4.60 1.07
CA TYR A 45 12.53 -4.15 0.01
C TYR A 45 12.70 -4.97 -1.28
N ASN A 46 13.94 -5.18 -1.72
CA ASN A 46 14.25 -5.98 -2.90
C ASN A 46 13.81 -7.43 -2.76
N LYS A 47 13.94 -8.03 -1.57
CA LYS A 47 13.38 -9.35 -1.27
C LYS A 47 11.84 -9.35 -1.28
N LEU A 48 11.20 -8.31 -0.77
CA LEU A 48 9.75 -8.15 -0.86
C LEU A 48 9.27 -8.06 -2.32
N LEU A 49 10.01 -7.39 -3.20
CA LEU A 49 9.72 -7.37 -4.65
C LEU A 49 9.81 -8.78 -5.27
N GLN A 50 10.72 -9.62 -4.78
CA GLN A 50 10.94 -10.99 -5.24
C GLN A 50 9.94 -12.02 -4.71
N CYS A 51 9.13 -11.71 -3.69
CA CYS A 51 8.04 -12.58 -3.22
C CYS A 51 6.88 -12.74 -4.25
N ALA A 52 7.12 -12.45 -5.54
CA ALA A 52 6.12 -12.28 -6.59
C ALA A 52 5.73 -13.59 -7.28
N ASP A 53 4.49 -14.02 -7.05
CA ASP A 53 3.78 -15.05 -7.81
C ASP A 53 2.60 -14.47 -8.62
N GLY A 54 2.70 -13.20 -9.02
CA GLY A 54 1.64 -12.48 -9.75
C GLY A 54 0.53 -11.87 -8.88
N LYS A 55 0.55 -12.07 -7.54
CA LYS A 55 -0.42 -11.49 -6.59
C LYS A 55 0.20 -10.82 -5.35
N ASN A 56 1.53 -10.67 -5.32
CA ASN A 56 2.23 -10.02 -4.21
C ASN A 56 1.95 -8.51 -4.17
N LEU A 57 1.57 -8.03 -2.99
CA LEU A 57 1.22 -6.64 -2.71
C LEU A 57 2.33 -5.65 -3.11
N VAL A 58 3.56 -5.83 -2.61
CA VAL A 58 4.64 -4.83 -2.75
C VAL A 58 5.07 -4.70 -4.20
N ASN A 59 5.30 -5.82 -4.90
CA ASN A 59 5.65 -5.79 -6.33
C ASN A 59 4.52 -5.22 -7.19
N THR A 60 3.26 -5.55 -6.86
CA THR A 60 2.10 -5.01 -7.59
C THR A 60 2.03 -3.49 -7.46
N ILE A 61 2.22 -2.97 -6.24
CA ILE A 61 2.21 -1.54 -5.97
C ILE A 61 3.42 -0.87 -6.63
N HIS A 62 4.62 -1.40 -6.45
CA HIS A 62 5.85 -0.90 -7.10
C HIS A 62 5.68 -0.74 -8.62
N LYS A 63 5.17 -1.77 -9.29
CA LYS A 63 4.90 -1.72 -10.75
C LYS A 63 3.85 -0.70 -11.15
N ARG A 64 2.88 -0.38 -10.28
CA ARG A 64 1.87 0.66 -10.56
C ARG A 64 2.47 2.07 -10.51
N PHE A 65 3.54 2.26 -9.76
CA PHE A 65 4.32 3.49 -9.74
C PHE A 65 5.34 3.56 -10.89
N GLY A 66 5.95 2.43 -11.28
CA GLY A 66 6.99 2.41 -12.32
C GLY A 66 6.51 2.27 -13.78
N ARG A 67 5.20 2.36 -14.06
CA ARG A 67 4.66 2.22 -15.43
C ARG A 67 4.49 3.58 -16.10
N GLU A 68 4.71 3.66 -17.41
CA GLU A 68 4.39 4.85 -18.21
C GLU A 68 2.93 5.30 -17.99
N GLY A 69 2.73 6.60 -17.74
CA GLY A 69 1.43 7.18 -17.42
C GLY A 69 0.90 6.90 -16.00
N ALA A 70 1.74 6.43 -15.06
CA ALA A 70 1.38 6.45 -13.64
C ALA A 70 1.21 7.88 -13.12
N VAL A 71 0.36 8.02 -12.10
CA VAL A 71 -0.22 9.31 -11.69
C VAL A 71 0.61 10.02 -10.61
N GLY A 72 1.69 9.41 -10.14
CA GLY A 72 2.57 9.98 -9.13
C GLY A 72 3.88 9.21 -9.00
N ASN A 73 4.85 9.85 -8.35
CA ASN A 73 6.14 9.28 -8.01
C ASN A 73 6.09 8.60 -6.64
N LEU A 74 6.93 7.59 -6.45
CA LEU A 74 7.17 7.00 -5.13
C LEU A 74 8.61 7.26 -4.75
N THR A 75 8.84 7.92 -3.61
CA THR A 75 10.17 8.09 -3.02
C THR A 75 10.30 7.24 -1.77
N LEU A 76 11.36 6.44 -1.68
CA LEU A 76 11.74 5.67 -0.50
C LEU A 76 13.00 6.31 0.11
N THR A 77 12.95 6.66 1.39
CA THR A 77 14.09 7.29 2.08
C THR A 77 14.21 6.81 3.52
N VAL A 78 15.40 7.00 4.08
CA VAL A 78 15.75 6.71 5.47
C VAL A 78 16.26 7.99 6.10
N ILE A 79 15.71 8.36 7.25
CA ILE A 79 16.16 9.53 8.00
C ILE A 79 16.47 9.10 9.44
N PRO A 80 17.71 9.27 9.93
CA PRO A 80 18.04 9.01 11.34
C PRO A 80 17.21 9.89 12.29
N ASN A 81 16.85 9.34 13.45
CA ASN A 81 16.08 10.02 14.51
C ASN A 81 14.78 10.68 14.01
N LYS A 82 14.18 10.11 12.96
CA LYS A 82 12.90 10.60 12.42
C LYS A 82 11.75 10.15 13.33
N PHE A 83 10.77 11.04 13.43
CA PHE A 83 9.51 10.93 14.18
C PHE A 83 9.67 11.03 15.70
N GLU A 84 9.00 11.99 16.32
CA GLU A 84 8.97 12.14 17.78
C GLU A 84 8.11 11.08 18.46
N ASN A 85 7.04 10.62 17.79
CA ASN A 85 6.14 9.62 18.36
C ASN A 85 6.84 8.25 18.46
N PRO A 86 7.00 7.65 19.65
CA PRO A 86 7.73 6.39 19.82
C PRO A 86 7.10 5.22 19.05
N GLY A 87 5.80 5.26 18.74
CA GLY A 87 5.12 4.22 17.98
C GLY A 87 5.26 4.33 16.46
N THR A 88 5.89 5.38 15.94
CA THR A 88 6.05 5.62 14.50
C THR A 88 7.45 5.22 14.04
N PHE A 89 7.52 4.11 13.30
CA PHE A 89 8.76 3.55 12.74
C PHE A 89 9.02 4.03 11.30
N ALA A 90 7.94 4.21 10.54
CA ALA A 90 7.94 4.78 9.21
C ALA A 90 6.66 5.60 9.02
N ASN A 91 6.63 6.42 7.98
CA ASN A 91 5.46 7.20 7.60
C ASN A 91 5.42 7.36 6.09
N THR A 92 4.20 7.37 5.55
CA THR A 92 3.94 7.71 4.16
C THR A 92 3.28 9.07 4.06
N ASP A 93 3.99 10.03 3.45
CA ASP A 93 3.50 11.36 3.17
C ASP A 93 2.79 11.42 1.82
N GLN A 94 1.64 12.09 1.79
CA GLN A 94 0.93 12.40 0.56
C GLN A 94 1.63 13.51 -0.23
N PRO A 95 1.35 13.66 -1.54
CA PRO A 95 1.86 14.78 -2.31
C PRO A 95 1.40 16.13 -1.74
N SER A 96 2.33 17.07 -1.67
CA SER A 96 2.08 18.44 -1.20
C SER A 96 2.42 19.47 -2.30
N LYS A 97 2.21 20.76 -2.01
CA LYS A 97 2.57 21.83 -2.96
C LYS A 97 4.09 21.92 -3.15
N GLU A 98 4.85 21.61 -2.11
CA GLU A 98 6.31 21.61 -2.09
C GLU A 98 6.89 20.36 -2.77
N GLN A 99 6.12 19.27 -2.81
CA GLN A 99 6.48 17.98 -3.39
C GLN A 99 5.34 17.46 -4.28
N PRO A 100 5.03 18.14 -5.40
CA PRO A 100 3.90 17.79 -6.25
C PRO A 100 4.09 16.40 -6.86
N TYR A 101 3.00 15.63 -6.94
CA TYR A 101 2.95 14.25 -7.41
C TYR A 101 3.80 13.24 -6.62
N ASN A 102 4.54 13.64 -5.59
CA ASN A 102 5.47 12.77 -4.89
C ASN A 102 4.84 12.16 -3.62
N ILE A 103 4.74 10.83 -3.59
CA ILE A 103 4.37 10.07 -2.39
C ILE A 103 5.67 9.58 -1.76
N THR A 104 5.91 9.92 -0.49
CA THR A 104 7.20 9.64 0.15
C THR A 104 7.03 8.70 1.33
N ILE A 105 7.71 7.55 1.29
CA ILE A 105 7.86 6.65 2.43
C ILE A 105 9.19 6.99 3.10
N THR A 106 9.11 7.40 4.37
CA THR A 106 10.28 7.68 5.21
C THR A 106 10.39 6.64 6.32
N CYS A 107 11.49 5.89 6.36
CA CYS A 107 11.82 4.98 7.45
C CYS A 107 12.74 5.67 8.48
N SER A 108 12.53 5.41 9.77
CA SER A 108 13.40 5.87 10.85
C SER A 108 14.45 4.80 11.19
N ASP A 109 15.71 5.05 10.83
CA ASP A 109 16.79 4.08 11.06
C ASP A 109 16.96 3.75 12.56
N GLU A 110 16.99 4.78 13.41
CA GLU A 110 17.14 4.65 14.86
C GLU A 110 16.12 3.67 15.47
N LYS A 111 14.88 3.73 15.01
CA LYS A 111 13.78 2.91 15.54
C LYS A 111 13.67 1.56 14.88
N MET A 112 14.06 1.45 13.62
CA MET A 112 13.90 0.23 12.84
C MET A 112 15.14 -0.67 12.87
N LYS A 113 16.35 -0.19 13.20
CA LYS A 113 17.62 -0.93 13.14
C LYS A 113 17.68 -2.17 14.04
N ASP A 114 16.97 -2.17 15.15
CA ASP A 114 16.97 -3.28 16.11
C ASP A 114 15.76 -4.23 15.94
N LEU A 115 14.92 -3.97 14.94
CA LEU A 115 13.79 -4.85 14.62
C LEU A 115 14.25 -6.07 13.78
N PRO A 116 13.56 -7.21 13.90
CA PRO A 116 13.73 -8.33 12.98
C PRO A 116 13.41 -7.97 11.54
N ASN A 117 14.07 -8.63 10.58
CA ASN A 117 13.87 -8.35 9.15
C ASN A 117 12.41 -8.57 8.73
N ILE A 118 11.71 -9.56 9.30
CA ILE A 118 10.28 -9.78 9.00
C ILE A 118 9.38 -8.65 9.53
N THR A 119 9.75 -8.03 10.66
CA THR A 119 9.04 -6.87 11.20
C THR A 119 9.29 -5.64 10.34
N CYS A 120 10.54 -5.40 9.91
CA CYS A 120 10.84 -4.36 8.93
C CYS A 120 10.11 -4.57 7.61
N ALA A 121 10.02 -5.83 7.13
CA ALA A 121 9.28 -6.18 5.92
C ALA A 121 7.79 -5.82 6.04
N LEU A 122 7.17 -6.13 7.18
CA LEU A 122 5.80 -5.72 7.47
C LEU A 122 5.64 -4.19 7.49
N ILE A 123 6.55 -3.45 8.13
CA ILE A 123 6.49 -1.98 8.18
C ILE A 123 6.55 -1.41 6.76
N LEU A 124 7.48 -1.88 5.93
CA LEU A 124 7.56 -1.48 4.52
C LEU A 124 6.28 -1.83 3.74
N MET A 125 5.68 -3.00 4.00
CA MET A 125 4.40 -3.38 3.39
C MET A 125 3.24 -2.48 3.82
N HIS A 126 3.22 -2.05 5.08
CA HIS A 126 2.23 -1.12 5.63
C HIS A 126 2.33 0.24 4.94
N GLU A 127 3.54 0.78 4.84
CA GLU A 127 3.76 2.06 4.15
C GLU A 127 3.50 1.97 2.65
N MET A 128 3.84 0.84 2.01
CA MET A 128 3.49 0.61 0.60
C MET A 128 1.97 0.56 0.40
N ALA A 129 1.21 0.01 1.35
CA ALA A 129 -0.25 0.06 1.32
C ALA A 129 -0.74 1.51 1.39
N HIS A 130 -0.25 2.33 2.34
CA HIS A 130 -0.53 3.77 2.36
C HIS A 130 -0.23 4.45 1.02
N ALA A 131 0.93 4.15 0.43
CA ALA A 131 1.33 4.73 -0.85
C ALA A 131 0.34 4.38 -1.97
N GLU A 132 -0.15 3.14 -2.03
CA GLU A 132 -1.18 2.73 -2.99
C GLU A 132 -2.49 3.49 -2.78
N ILE A 133 -2.89 3.76 -1.53
CA ILE A 133 -4.07 4.56 -1.21
C ILE A 133 -3.91 5.96 -1.77
N TYR A 134 -2.78 6.61 -1.48
CA TYR A 134 -2.50 7.95 -2.00
C TYR A 134 -2.40 7.98 -3.52
N ARG A 135 -1.82 6.96 -4.16
CA ARG A 135 -1.77 6.85 -5.63
C ARG A 135 -3.17 6.82 -6.24
N VAL A 136 -4.09 6.06 -5.62
CA VAL A 136 -5.50 6.02 -6.05
C VAL A 136 -6.16 7.38 -5.84
N LEU A 137 -6.03 7.99 -4.67
CA LEU A 137 -6.63 9.30 -4.37
C LEU A 137 -6.09 10.41 -5.29
N LEU A 138 -4.79 10.41 -5.56
CA LEU A 138 -4.15 11.34 -6.49
C LEU A 138 -4.70 11.18 -7.91
N SER A 139 -4.91 9.94 -8.36
CA SER A 139 -5.52 9.68 -9.67
C SER A 139 -6.95 10.23 -9.83
N LEU A 140 -7.64 10.47 -8.71
CA LEU A 140 -8.97 11.06 -8.67
C LEU A 140 -8.96 12.58 -8.48
N SER A 141 -7.84 13.14 -8.00
CA SER A 141 -7.72 14.55 -7.67
C SER A 141 -7.52 15.46 -8.88
N LYS A 142 -7.21 14.88 -10.06
CA LYS A 142 -6.96 15.59 -11.33
C LYS A 142 -5.93 16.73 -11.22
N GLY A 143 -4.98 16.63 -10.28
CA GLY A 143 -3.98 17.66 -9.99
C GLY A 143 -2.75 17.09 -9.25
N PRO A 144 -1.78 17.94 -8.90
CA PRO A 144 -0.50 17.52 -8.31
C PRO A 144 -0.58 17.08 -6.85
N VAL A 145 -1.71 17.29 -6.19
CA VAL A 145 -1.94 16.99 -4.77
C VAL A 145 -3.26 16.27 -4.58
N VAL A 146 -3.40 15.55 -3.46
CA VAL A 146 -4.66 14.92 -3.08
C VAL A 146 -5.67 16.03 -2.70
N ASN A 147 -6.76 16.11 -3.43
CA ASN A 147 -7.82 17.12 -3.23
C ASN A 147 -9.18 16.46 -3.04
N PHE A 148 -9.61 16.30 -1.78
CA PHE A 148 -10.86 15.62 -1.45
C PHE A 148 -12.11 16.29 -2.04
N ASP A 149 -12.13 17.61 -2.22
CA ASP A 149 -13.26 18.32 -2.84
C ASP A 149 -13.47 17.88 -4.29
N SER A 150 -12.37 17.55 -5.00
CA SER A 150 -12.41 17.05 -6.37
C SER A 150 -12.65 15.54 -6.44
N ILE A 151 -12.15 14.79 -5.45
CA ILE A 151 -12.30 13.33 -5.38
C ILE A 151 -13.75 12.94 -5.04
N TRP A 152 -14.36 13.65 -4.08
CA TRP A 152 -15.61 13.21 -3.47
C TRP A 152 -16.78 13.04 -4.45
N PRO A 153 -17.05 13.98 -5.38
CA PRO A 153 -18.09 13.80 -6.39
C PRO A 153 -17.84 12.57 -7.28
N THR A 154 -16.56 12.30 -7.59
CA THR A 154 -16.17 11.15 -8.42
C THR A 154 -16.43 9.84 -7.68
N LEU A 155 -16.02 9.73 -6.42
CA LEU A 155 -16.28 8.53 -5.61
C LEU A 155 -17.79 8.28 -5.41
N GLN A 156 -18.57 9.34 -5.16
CA GLN A 156 -20.03 9.25 -5.02
C GLN A 156 -20.70 8.74 -6.31
N LYS A 157 -20.24 9.23 -7.47
CA LYS A 157 -20.74 8.79 -8.78
C LYS A 157 -20.44 7.31 -9.00
N ASP A 158 -19.20 6.89 -8.80
CA ASP A 158 -18.77 5.50 -8.97
C ASP A 158 -19.55 4.54 -8.07
N TYR A 159 -19.80 4.93 -6.81
CA TYR A 159 -20.60 4.14 -5.88
C TYR A 159 -22.07 3.98 -6.31
N LYS A 160 -22.68 5.06 -6.83
CA LYS A 160 -24.04 5.01 -7.38
C LYS A 160 -24.11 4.11 -8.61
N GLU A 161 -23.15 4.24 -9.54
CA GLU A 161 -23.07 3.43 -10.76
C GLU A 161 -22.85 1.94 -10.45
N ALA A 162 -22.10 1.62 -9.39
CA ALA A 162 -21.88 0.24 -8.94
C ALA A 162 -23.12 -0.42 -8.32
N GLY A 163 -24.28 0.26 -8.31
CA GLY A 163 -25.51 -0.23 -7.69
C GLY A 163 -25.36 -0.41 -6.18
N LYS A 164 -24.49 0.37 -5.53
CA LYS A 164 -24.09 0.22 -4.12
C LYS A 164 -23.40 -1.11 -3.78
N SER A 165 -22.99 -1.89 -4.80
CA SER A 165 -22.20 -3.11 -4.62
C SER A 165 -20.71 -2.81 -4.67
N LYS A 166 -19.99 -3.15 -3.59
CA LYS A 166 -18.54 -2.96 -3.48
C LYS A 166 -17.76 -3.74 -4.54
N LEU A 167 -18.28 -4.89 -4.98
CA LEU A 167 -17.64 -5.77 -5.94
C LEU A 167 -17.62 -5.18 -7.37
N ASN A 168 -18.46 -4.18 -7.65
CA ASN A 168 -18.66 -3.63 -8.98
C ASN A 168 -18.10 -2.21 -9.15
N MET A 169 -17.37 -1.68 -8.15
CA MET A 169 -16.75 -0.36 -8.25
C MET A 169 -15.59 -0.38 -9.25
N LYS A 170 -15.48 0.67 -10.09
CA LYS A 170 -14.39 0.82 -11.07
C LYS A 170 -13.11 1.35 -10.41
N ILE A 171 -13.26 2.30 -9.48
CA ILE A 171 -12.21 2.70 -8.54
C ILE A 171 -12.07 1.61 -7.48
N THR A 172 -10.84 1.27 -7.09
CA THR A 172 -10.49 0.14 -6.21
C THR A 172 -11.60 -0.17 -5.18
N PRO A 173 -12.16 -1.40 -5.18
CA PRO A 173 -13.27 -1.76 -4.29
C PRO A 173 -13.05 -1.29 -2.86
N GLY A 174 -13.98 -0.47 -2.35
CA GLY A 174 -14.00 -0.06 -0.94
C GLY A 174 -13.51 1.36 -0.62
N VAL A 175 -12.76 2.06 -1.49
CA VAL A 175 -12.24 3.40 -1.15
C VAL A 175 -13.35 4.39 -0.77
N PHE A 176 -14.42 4.50 -1.58
CA PHE A 176 -15.56 5.37 -1.24
C PHE A 176 -16.18 4.97 0.10
N ASP A 177 -16.39 3.68 0.33
CA ASP A 177 -17.09 3.17 1.51
C ASP A 177 -16.33 3.47 2.81
N TYR A 178 -15.00 3.35 2.81
CA TYR A 178 -14.18 3.74 3.96
C TYR A 178 -14.22 5.26 4.17
N TYR A 179 -14.04 6.04 3.11
CA TYR A 179 -14.08 7.50 3.23
C TYR A 179 -15.47 8.05 3.58
N ASP A 180 -16.56 7.39 3.21
CA ASP A 180 -17.93 7.75 3.59
C ASP A 180 -18.26 7.37 5.04
N ARG A 181 -17.94 6.13 5.46
CA ARG A 181 -18.21 5.65 6.82
C ARG A 181 -17.42 6.38 7.90
N PHE A 182 -16.19 6.77 7.59
CA PHE A 182 -15.26 7.33 8.57
C PHE A 182 -14.98 8.82 8.35
N ARG A 183 -15.69 9.48 7.42
CA ARG A 183 -15.53 10.93 7.14
C ARG A 183 -15.70 11.79 8.40
N ASP A 184 -16.75 11.48 9.16
CA ASP A 184 -17.26 12.31 10.26
C ASP A 184 -16.96 11.65 11.63
N SER A 185 -16.06 10.67 11.67
CA SER A 185 -15.80 9.86 12.86
C SER A 185 -14.84 10.55 13.84
N GLU A 186 -15.34 10.94 15.02
CA GLU A 186 -14.52 11.33 16.18
C GLU A 186 -13.68 10.15 16.74
N ILE A 187 -14.03 8.92 16.35
CA ILE A 187 -13.31 7.69 16.70
C ILE A 187 -12.55 7.23 15.46
N SER A 188 -11.43 7.85 15.08
CA SER A 188 -10.70 7.36 13.91
C SER A 188 -9.20 7.32 14.13
N PRO A 189 -8.59 6.12 14.31
CA PRO A 189 -7.37 5.85 13.54
C PRO A 189 -7.65 6.20 12.07
N SER A 190 -6.66 6.69 11.33
CA SER A 190 -6.88 7.25 9.98
C SER A 190 -7.75 6.31 9.12
N VAL A 191 -8.66 6.86 8.31
CA VAL A 191 -9.54 6.10 7.38
C VAL A 191 -8.76 5.03 6.59
N GLN A 192 -7.49 5.33 6.30
CA GLN A 192 -6.57 4.44 5.61
C GLN A 192 -6.25 3.18 6.42
N HIS A 193 -6.11 3.28 7.75
CA HIS A 193 -5.91 2.11 8.63
C HIS A 193 -7.14 1.21 8.63
N GLU A 194 -8.36 1.75 8.65
CA GLU A 194 -9.58 0.94 8.53
C GLU A 194 -9.62 0.19 7.20
N MET A 195 -9.25 0.87 6.12
CA MET A 195 -9.19 0.26 4.80
C MET A 195 -8.15 -0.86 4.74
N MET A 196 -6.97 -0.64 5.34
CA MET A 196 -5.94 -1.67 5.45
C MET A 196 -6.39 -2.85 6.30
N ALA A 197 -6.99 -2.60 7.45
CA ALA A 197 -7.50 -3.64 8.33
C ALA A 197 -8.54 -4.53 7.64
N GLY A 198 -9.47 -3.95 6.88
CA GLY A 198 -10.51 -4.74 6.21
C GLY A 198 -10.11 -5.35 4.87
N SER A 199 -9.01 -4.89 4.24
CA SER A 199 -8.67 -5.31 2.86
C SER A 199 -7.25 -5.85 2.67
N PHE A 200 -6.28 -5.44 3.49
CA PHE A 200 -4.85 -5.73 3.28
C PHE A 200 -4.30 -6.86 4.18
N ILE A 201 -4.94 -7.16 5.32
CA ILE A 201 -4.50 -8.22 6.26
C ILE A 201 -4.19 -9.56 5.56
N PRO A 202 -5.05 -10.12 4.68
CA PRO A 202 -4.75 -11.39 4.01
C PRO A 202 -3.50 -11.31 3.10
N PHE A 203 -3.27 -10.15 2.47
CA PHE A 203 -2.10 -9.91 1.65
C PHE A 203 -0.84 -9.77 2.50
N PHE A 204 -0.93 -9.15 3.67
CA PHE A 204 0.16 -9.08 4.63
C PHE A 204 0.59 -10.48 5.07
N ILE A 205 -0.36 -11.28 5.56
CA ILE A 205 -0.09 -12.67 5.98
C ILE A 205 0.54 -13.48 4.85
N SER A 206 -0.05 -13.45 3.65
CA SER A 206 0.47 -14.20 2.50
C SER A 206 1.90 -13.80 2.12
N THR A 207 2.19 -12.49 2.12
CA THR A 207 3.50 -11.97 1.74
C THR A 207 4.55 -12.26 2.82
N LEU A 208 4.20 -12.13 4.11
CA LEU A 208 5.11 -12.46 5.22
C LEU A 208 5.49 -13.94 5.23
N LYS A 209 4.52 -14.84 4.99
CA LYS A 209 4.81 -16.28 4.88
C LYS A 209 5.80 -16.59 3.77
N LYS A 210 5.63 -15.96 2.60
CA LYS A 210 6.55 -16.12 1.46
C LYS A 210 7.92 -15.53 1.76
N PHE A 211 7.95 -14.33 2.34
CA PHE A 211 9.18 -13.67 2.73
C PHE A 211 9.99 -14.55 3.70
N ASN A 212 9.33 -15.05 4.74
CA ASN A 212 9.95 -15.97 5.67
C ASN A 212 10.44 -17.24 4.97
N LYS A 213 9.57 -17.93 4.22
CA LYS A 213 9.92 -19.16 3.50
C LYS A 213 11.13 -19.00 2.56
N ASN A 214 11.19 -17.89 1.83
CA ASN A 214 12.20 -17.69 0.79
C ASN A 214 13.52 -17.13 1.33
N PHE A 215 13.49 -16.33 2.41
CA PHE A 215 14.63 -15.50 2.78
C PHE A 215 15.08 -15.59 4.24
N LEU A 216 14.24 -16.07 5.16
CA LEU A 216 14.57 -16.09 6.59
C LEU A 216 14.58 -17.51 7.19
N ASN A 217 13.69 -18.39 6.71
CA ASN A 217 13.49 -19.75 7.20
C ASN A 217 13.31 -19.84 8.74
N GLN A 218 12.60 -18.86 9.32
CA GLN A 218 12.27 -18.81 10.75
C GLN A 218 11.04 -19.68 11.06
N THR A 219 10.99 -20.24 12.26
CA THR A 219 9.79 -20.94 12.76
C THR A 219 8.79 -19.90 13.25
N ILE A 220 7.75 -19.64 12.45
CA ILE A 220 6.67 -18.69 12.77
C ILE A 220 5.34 -19.39 12.59
N THR A 221 4.48 -19.33 13.61
CA THR A 221 3.16 -19.96 13.58
C THR A 221 2.15 -19.14 12.78
N GLU A 222 1.05 -19.78 12.37
CA GLU A 222 -0.07 -19.13 11.71
C GLU A 222 -0.62 -17.95 12.52
N GLU A 223 -0.77 -18.13 13.83
CA GLU A 223 -1.19 -17.06 14.73
C GLU A 223 -0.19 -15.91 14.81
N GLN A 224 1.10 -16.18 14.77
CA GLN A 224 2.12 -15.14 14.80
C GLN A 224 2.12 -14.32 13.51
N TYR A 225 1.92 -14.94 12.34
CA TYR A 225 1.75 -14.18 11.09
C TYR A 225 0.52 -13.28 11.11
N GLU A 226 -0.60 -13.80 11.62
CA GLU A 226 -1.81 -13.00 11.74
C GLU A 226 -1.63 -11.86 12.74
N ALA A 227 -1.01 -12.13 13.89
CA ALA A 227 -0.70 -11.13 14.90
C ALA A 227 0.23 -10.03 14.36
N LEU A 228 1.27 -10.42 13.61
CA LEU A 228 2.13 -9.49 12.88
C LEU A 228 1.33 -8.65 11.91
N ALA A 229 0.49 -9.24 11.05
CA ALA A 229 -0.30 -8.48 10.08
C ALA A 229 -1.20 -7.41 10.71
N TRP A 230 -1.65 -7.61 11.96
CA TRP A 230 -2.44 -6.63 12.72
C TRP A 230 -1.61 -5.54 13.44
N MET A 231 -0.29 -5.65 13.47
CA MET A 231 0.59 -4.65 14.09
C MET A 231 0.41 -3.28 13.40
N GLY A 232 0.11 -2.24 14.20
CA GLY A 232 -0.21 -0.89 13.71
C GLY A 232 -1.67 -0.69 13.29
N LEU A 233 -2.49 -1.75 13.29
CA LEU A 233 -3.91 -1.72 12.92
C LEU A 233 -4.85 -2.10 14.07
N ASP A 234 -4.33 -2.34 15.27
CA ASP A 234 -5.06 -2.77 16.46
C ASP A 234 -6.03 -1.72 17.05
N ARG A 235 -5.87 -0.45 16.66
CA ARG A 235 -6.77 0.63 17.07
C ARG A 235 -8.02 0.77 16.19
N THR A 236 -8.04 0.07 15.06
CA THR A 236 -9.14 0.12 14.09
C THR A 236 -10.44 -0.44 14.68
N LEU A 237 -11.58 0.10 14.26
CA LEU A 237 -12.90 -0.47 14.48
C LEU A 237 -12.93 -1.90 13.94
N THR A 238 -12.34 -2.15 12.78
CA THR A 238 -12.24 -3.50 12.21
C THR A 238 -11.57 -4.48 13.19
N PHE A 239 -10.46 -4.10 13.83
CA PHE A 239 -9.83 -4.93 14.87
C PHE A 239 -10.69 -5.03 16.14
N LYS A 240 -11.28 -3.91 16.60
CA LYS A 240 -12.14 -3.86 17.79
C LYS A 240 -13.39 -4.75 17.67
N LEU A 241 -13.88 -4.98 16.45
CA LEU A 241 -15.03 -5.85 16.18
C LEU A 241 -14.67 -7.34 16.15
N LEU A 242 -13.38 -7.72 16.15
CA LEU A 242 -12.99 -9.12 16.34
C LEU A 242 -13.46 -9.61 17.73
N PRO A 243 -13.76 -10.91 17.91
CA PRO A 243 -14.07 -11.46 19.23
C PRO A 243 -12.96 -11.15 20.26
N GLU A 244 -13.33 -10.88 21.51
CA GLU A 244 -12.37 -10.50 22.55
C GLU A 244 -11.25 -11.55 22.73
N GLU A 245 -11.62 -12.83 22.82
CA GLU A 245 -10.68 -13.94 22.89
C GLU A 245 -9.68 -13.92 21.71
N LYS A 246 -10.15 -13.60 20.51
CA LYS A 246 -9.30 -13.50 19.32
C LYS A 246 -8.31 -12.34 19.45
N ARG A 247 -8.76 -11.16 19.89
CA ARG A 247 -7.88 -10.00 20.09
C ARG A 247 -6.80 -10.28 21.13
N GLU A 248 -7.15 -10.90 22.25
CA GLU A 248 -6.18 -11.26 23.29
C GLU A 248 -5.18 -12.32 22.82
N LYS A 249 -5.63 -13.30 22.02
CA LYS A 249 -4.74 -14.28 21.37
C LYS A 249 -3.73 -13.59 20.45
N LEU A 250 -4.19 -12.64 19.62
CA LEU A 250 -3.32 -11.89 18.70
C LEU A 250 -2.31 -11.01 19.46
N LYS A 251 -2.75 -10.27 20.48
CA LYS A 251 -1.85 -9.46 21.32
C LYS A 251 -0.79 -10.31 22.00
N SER A 252 -1.19 -11.46 22.56
CA SER A 252 -0.28 -12.39 23.23
C SER A 252 0.74 -12.98 22.25
N ALA A 253 0.30 -13.38 21.05
CA ALA A 253 1.18 -13.89 20.01
C ALA A 253 2.18 -12.83 19.51
N LEU A 254 1.74 -11.58 19.32
CA LEU A 254 2.61 -10.47 18.92
C LEU A 254 3.63 -10.15 20.01
N LYS A 255 3.20 -10.10 21.28
CA LYS A 255 4.09 -9.89 22.42
C LYS A 255 5.15 -10.99 22.50
N TYR A 256 4.75 -12.25 22.44
CA TYR A 256 5.69 -13.36 22.46
C TYR A 256 6.66 -13.29 21.27
N PHE A 257 6.17 -13.00 20.06
CA PHE A 257 7.03 -12.88 18.88
C PHE A 257 8.07 -11.77 19.04
N THR A 258 7.64 -10.57 19.47
CA THR A 258 8.53 -9.40 19.64
C THR A 258 9.56 -9.58 20.75
N GLU A 259 9.22 -10.27 21.84
CA GLU A 259 10.16 -10.55 22.93
C GLU A 259 11.19 -11.64 22.59
N ASN A 260 10.88 -12.54 21.65
CA ASN A 260 11.71 -13.71 21.35
C ASN A 260 12.41 -13.66 19.98
N THR A 261 12.14 -12.64 19.17
CA THR A 261 12.75 -12.48 17.85
C THR A 261 13.69 -11.27 17.86
N LYS A 262 14.96 -11.50 17.51
CA LYS A 262 15.99 -10.46 17.48
C LYS A 262 16.24 -9.96 16.07
N SER A 263 16.84 -8.77 15.94
CA SER A 263 17.36 -8.29 14.67
C SER A 263 18.42 -9.24 14.09
N GLU A 264 18.44 -9.29 12.77
CA GLU A 264 19.35 -10.07 11.98
C GLU A 264 19.76 -9.32 10.72
N GLU A 265 20.99 -9.52 10.26
CA GLU A 265 21.47 -8.91 9.01
C GLU A 265 20.63 -9.37 7.81
N CYS A 266 20.34 -8.47 6.89
CA CYS A 266 19.71 -8.83 5.63
C CYS A 266 20.79 -9.32 4.66
N LYS A 267 20.89 -10.65 4.52
CA LYS A 267 21.84 -11.32 3.60
C LYS A 267 21.21 -11.66 2.26
#